data_AF-A0A952ULN9-F1
#
_entry.id   AF-A0A952ULN9-F1
#
_cell.length_a   1.000
_cell.length_b   1.000
_cell.length_c   1.000
_cell.angle_alpha   90.00
_cell.angle_beta   90.00
_cell.angle_gamma   90.00
#
_symmetry.space_group_name_H-M   'P 1'
#
loop_
_entity.id
_entity.type
_entity.pdbx_description
1 polymer ?
#
loop_
_entity_poly.entity_id
_entity_poly.type
_entity_poly.pdbx_seq_one_letter_code
_entity_poly.pdbx_strand_id
1 'polypeptide(L)'
;MIAPLRRYLDAPTLDELAAAAVLRPAFVVGFMAQVVLAFLVAIVVRLLTSGVAVHQSSVLMWVLVGFAILETVFAAFAGLRLTSVRGRRPALTATLVLATLYGSVTWFLALAFATEQRGVGLYALLLLVGVAYALGFLTTGTLAKAAVKAPALAPDAPGNDALAPDGSGHDVTAES
;
A
#
# COMPACT_ATOMS: atom_id res chain seq x y z
N MET A 1 -2.56 -14.41 -15.68
CA MET A 1 -1.56 -13.58 -14.97
C MET A 1 -1.26 -12.34 -15.80
N ILE A 2 -1.30 -11.17 -15.17
CA ILE A 2 -1.48 -9.85 -15.80
C ILE A 2 -0.20 -9.43 -16.56
N ALA A 3 -0.22 -9.50 -17.89
CA ALA A 3 0.88 -9.09 -18.78
C ALA A 3 1.53 -7.72 -18.44
N PRO A 4 0.77 -6.66 -18.04
CA PRO A 4 1.40 -5.39 -17.65
C PRO A 4 2.18 -5.45 -16.32
N LEU A 5 1.82 -6.33 -15.38
CA LEU A 5 2.54 -6.47 -14.11
C LEU A 5 3.92 -7.11 -14.32
N ARG A 6 3.98 -8.11 -15.21
CA ARG A 6 5.23 -8.78 -15.60
C ARG A 6 6.16 -7.79 -16.32
N ARG A 7 5.60 -6.97 -17.22
CA ARG A 7 6.33 -5.92 -17.94
C ARG A 7 6.89 -4.84 -17.00
N TYR A 8 6.13 -4.44 -15.97
CA TYR A 8 6.60 -3.51 -14.95
C TYR A 8 7.77 -4.07 -14.11
N LEU A 9 7.73 -5.37 -13.80
CA LEU A 9 8.79 -6.04 -13.04
C LEU A 9 10.05 -6.27 -13.88
N ASP A 10 9.91 -6.66 -15.14
CA ASP A 10 11.02 -7.15 -15.99
C ASP A 10 11.63 -6.09 -16.94
N ALA A 11 11.05 -4.89 -17.08
CA ALA A 11 11.57 -3.88 -18.02
C ALA A 11 12.94 -3.30 -17.59
N PRO A 12 13.95 -3.18 -18.47
CA PRO A 12 15.28 -2.67 -18.08
C PRO A 12 15.26 -1.19 -17.67
N THR A 13 14.42 -0.38 -18.31
CA THR A 13 14.18 1.04 -17.97
C THR A 13 12.70 1.27 -17.76
N LEU A 14 12.34 1.96 -16.68
CA LEU A 14 10.94 2.20 -16.33
C LEU A 14 10.68 3.72 -16.36
N ASP A 15 9.74 4.14 -17.21
CA ASP A 15 9.28 5.51 -17.24
C ASP A 15 8.32 5.80 -16.06
N GLU A 16 8.32 7.02 -15.55
CA GLU A 16 7.48 7.44 -14.41
C GLU A 16 6.00 7.27 -14.73
N LEU A 17 5.63 7.56 -15.98
CA LEU A 17 4.27 7.41 -16.47
C LEU A 17 3.84 5.94 -16.48
N ALA A 18 4.74 5.04 -16.89
CA ALA A 18 4.51 3.59 -16.91
C ALA A 18 4.41 3.02 -15.48
N ALA A 19 5.18 3.56 -14.54
CA ALA A 19 5.10 3.18 -13.14
C ALA A 19 3.78 3.62 -12.50
N ALA A 20 3.38 4.87 -12.70
CA ALA A 20 2.11 5.40 -12.21
C ALA A 20 0.90 4.66 -12.81
N ALA A 21 0.98 4.24 -14.07
CA ALA A 21 -0.06 3.47 -14.75
C ALA A 21 -0.35 2.10 -14.11
N VAL A 22 0.61 1.53 -13.36
CA VAL A 22 0.43 0.27 -12.64
C VAL A 22 0.10 0.49 -11.16
N LEU A 23 0.77 1.45 -10.52
CA LEU A 23 0.58 1.71 -9.09
C LEU A 23 -0.78 2.34 -8.78
N ARG A 24 -1.28 3.26 -9.63
CA ARG A 24 -2.61 3.87 -9.44
C ARG A 24 -3.74 2.85 -9.45
N PRO A 25 -3.89 1.96 -10.45
CA PRO A 25 -4.95 0.96 -10.41
C PRO A 25 -4.75 -0.04 -9.26
N ALA A 26 -3.51 -0.39 -8.90
CA ALA A 26 -3.26 -1.23 -7.72
C ALA A 26 -3.79 -0.58 -6.42
N PHE A 27 -3.53 0.72 -6.24
CA PHE A 27 -4.10 1.48 -5.13
C PHE A 27 -5.62 1.52 -5.18
N VAL A 28 -6.21 1.86 -6.33
CA VAL A 28 -7.68 1.95 -6.48
C VAL A 28 -8.34 0.62 -6.17
N VAL A 29 -7.79 -0.49 -6.69
CA VAL A 29 -8.33 -1.83 -6.42
C VAL A 29 -8.19 -2.19 -4.94
N GLY A 30 -7.04 -1.94 -4.32
CA GLY A 30 -6.84 -2.20 -2.89
C GLY A 30 -7.77 -1.37 -2.00
N PHE A 31 -7.95 -0.09 -2.32
CA PHE A 31 -8.84 0.82 -1.60
C PHE A 31 -10.30 0.40 -1.75
N MET A 32 -10.74 0.10 -2.98
CA MET A 32 -12.11 -0.35 -3.24
C MET A 32 -12.39 -1.72 -2.61
N ALA A 33 -11.40 -2.61 -2.54
CA ALA A 33 -11.54 -3.87 -1.81
C ALA A 33 -11.83 -3.63 -0.32
N GLN A 34 -11.16 -2.65 0.32
CA GLN A 34 -11.48 -2.26 1.70
C GLN A 34 -12.89 -1.68 1.83
N VAL A 35 -13.31 -0.81 0.91
CA VAL A 35 -14.68 -0.26 0.89
C VAL A 35 -15.71 -1.39 0.82
N VAL A 36 -15.58 -2.28 -0.17
CA VAL A 36 -16.52 -3.38 -0.37
C VAL A 36 -16.53 -4.30 0.84
N LEU A 37 -15.36 -4.67 1.37
CA LEU A 37 -15.25 -5.52 2.55
C LEU A 37 -15.91 -4.90 3.79
N ALA A 38 -15.63 -3.63 4.07
CA ALA A 38 -16.20 -2.92 5.21
C ALA A 38 -17.73 -2.89 5.13
N PHE A 39 -18.30 -2.58 3.97
CA PHE A 39 -19.74 -2.56 3.77
C PHE A 39 -20.37 -3.96 3.81
N LEU A 40 -19.72 -4.99 3.27
CA LEU A 40 -20.19 -6.38 3.42
C LEU A 40 -20.25 -6.79 4.90
N VAL A 41 -19.21 -6.48 5.67
CA VAL A 41 -19.20 -6.75 7.12
C VAL A 41 -20.29 -5.96 7.83
N ALA A 42 -20.49 -4.68 7.51
CA ALA A 42 -21.57 -3.87 8.07
C ALA A 42 -22.96 -4.45 7.77
N ILE A 43 -23.19 -4.94 6.54
CA ILE A 43 -24.43 -5.62 6.17
C ILE A 43 -24.62 -6.89 7.00
N VAL A 44 -23.58 -7.74 7.10
CA VAL A 44 -23.64 -8.96 7.92
C VAL A 44 -23.95 -8.62 9.38
N VAL A 45 -23.27 -7.64 9.97
CA VAL A 45 -23.53 -7.18 11.34
C VAL A 45 -24.96 -6.66 11.50
N ARG A 46 -25.48 -5.91 10.52
CA ARG A 46 -26.87 -5.43 10.55
C ARG A 46 -27.88 -6.57 10.48
N LEU A 47 -27.62 -7.58 9.65
CA LEU A 47 -28.48 -8.76 9.54
C LEU A 47 -28.46 -9.58 10.83
N LEU A 48 -27.29 -9.75 11.46
CA LEU A 48 -27.13 -10.46 12.74
C LEU A 48 -27.76 -9.72 13.92
N THR A 49 -27.85 -8.39 13.86
CA THR A 49 -28.46 -7.55 14.91
C THR A 49 -29.92 -7.21 14.62
N SER A 50 -30.54 -7.85 13.61
CA SER A 50 -31.95 -7.66 13.30
C SER A 50 -32.82 -8.02 14.51
N GLY A 51 -33.59 -7.05 15.00
CA GLY A 51 -34.41 -7.17 16.22
C GLY A 51 -33.90 -6.39 17.43
N VAL A 52 -32.65 -5.89 17.42
CA VAL A 52 -32.15 -4.95 18.44
C VAL A 52 -32.50 -3.53 18.02
N ALA A 53 -33.17 -2.79 18.89
CA ALA A 53 -33.45 -1.37 18.65
C ALA A 53 -32.13 -0.59 18.62
N VAL A 54 -31.80 -0.01 17.47
CA VAL A 54 -30.59 0.79 17.29
C VAL A 54 -30.90 2.22 17.75
N HIS A 55 -30.24 2.66 18.81
CA HIS A 55 -30.38 4.04 19.27
C HIS A 55 -29.38 4.94 18.56
N GLN A 56 -29.89 5.96 17.87
CA GLN A 56 -29.05 6.97 17.22
C GLN A 56 -28.36 7.81 18.30
N SER A 57 -27.03 7.82 18.29
CA SER A 57 -26.23 8.53 19.29
C SER A 57 -25.32 9.52 18.59
N SER A 58 -25.61 10.81 18.78
CA SER A 58 -24.80 11.90 18.24
C SER A 58 -23.34 11.82 18.75
N VAL A 59 -23.17 11.40 20.01
CA VAL A 59 -21.84 11.21 20.61
C VAL A 59 -21.06 10.14 19.87
N LEU A 60 -21.68 8.97 19.60
CA LEU A 60 -21.03 7.89 18.85
C LEU A 60 -20.60 8.36 17.46
N MET A 61 -21.47 9.08 16.74
CA MET A 61 -21.18 9.60 15.41
C MET A 61 -19.93 10.49 15.41
N TRP A 62 -19.80 11.41 16.37
CA TRP A 62 -18.62 12.28 16.48
C TRP A 62 -17.37 11.55 16.95
N VAL A 63 -17.51 10.52 17.78
CA VAL A 63 -16.40 9.63 18.15
C VAL A 63 -15.86 8.90 16.91
N LEU A 64 -16.73 8.36 16.05
CA LEU A 64 -16.33 7.74 14.78
C LEU A 64 -15.60 8.73 13.86
N VAL A 65 -16.09 9.97 13.77
CA VAL A 65 -15.43 11.04 13.00
C VAL A 65 -14.05 11.36 13.59
N GLY A 66 -13.93 11.48 14.92
CA GLY A 66 -12.67 11.73 15.60
C GLY A 66 -11.63 10.64 15.34
N PHE A 67 -12.04 9.36 15.40
CA PHE A 67 -11.17 8.24 15.05
C PHE A 67 -10.79 8.23 13.57
N ALA A 68 -11.72 8.51 12.66
CA ALA A 68 -11.43 8.64 11.23
C ALA A 68 -10.40 9.73 10.94
N ILE A 69 -10.47 10.88 11.62
CA ILE A 69 -9.47 11.95 11.52
C ILE A 69 -8.11 11.45 12.00
N LEU A 70 -8.05 10.88 13.21
CA LEU A 70 -6.81 10.40 13.80
C LEU A 70 -6.13 9.33 12.93
N GLU A 71 -6.93 8.40 12.40
CA GLU A 71 -6.45 7.35 11.50
C GLU A 71 -5.96 7.92 10.16
N THR A 72 -6.64 8.93 9.60
CA THR A 72 -6.17 9.61 8.39
C THR A 72 -4.82 10.29 8.62
N VAL A 73 -4.62 10.93 9.78
CA VAL A 73 -3.34 11.55 10.16
C VAL A 73 -2.25 10.50 10.32
N PHE A 74 -2.56 9.38 10.99
CA PHE A 74 -1.63 8.26 11.12
C PHE A 74 -1.25 7.68 9.75
N ALA A 75 -2.23 7.48 8.86
CA ALA A 75 -2.01 6.99 7.51
C ALA A 75 -1.11 7.93 6.69
N ALA A 76 -1.34 9.24 6.81
CA ALA A 76 -0.48 10.25 6.17
C ALA A 76 0.96 10.18 6.69
N PHE A 77 1.15 10.06 8.01
CA PHE A 77 2.49 9.94 8.59
C PHE A 77 3.20 8.66 8.15
N ALA A 78 2.50 7.52 8.13
CA ALA A 78 3.02 6.26 7.63
C ALA A 78 3.38 6.36 6.14
N GLY A 79 2.54 7.02 5.33
CA GLY A 79 2.79 7.28 3.92
C GLY A 79 4.09 8.05 3.68
N LEU A 80 4.35 9.10 4.47
CA LEU A 80 5.62 9.84 4.39
C LEU A 80 6.82 8.93 4.64
N ARG A 81 6.74 7.98 5.58
CA ARG A 81 7.83 7.01 5.83
C ARG A 81 8.00 6.01 4.68
N LEU A 82 6.90 5.57 4.09
CA LEU A 82 6.88 4.62 2.97
C LEU A 82 7.42 5.21 1.66
N THR A 83 7.40 6.53 1.46
CA THR A 83 8.00 7.18 0.28
C THR A 83 9.52 7.08 0.18
N SER A 84 10.21 6.72 1.28
CA SER A 84 11.66 6.51 1.28
C SER A 84 12.07 5.18 0.63
N VAL A 85 11.10 4.27 0.42
CA VAL A 85 11.36 2.93 -0.09
C VAL A 85 11.68 2.99 -1.59
N ARG A 86 12.88 2.51 -1.96
CA ARG A 86 13.36 2.47 -3.35
C ARG A 86 13.18 1.07 -3.95
N GLY A 87 12.85 1.02 -5.23
CA GLY A 87 12.71 -0.22 -6.00
C GLY A 87 11.26 -0.61 -6.32
N ARG A 88 11.11 -1.50 -7.31
CA ARG A 88 9.81 -1.78 -7.95
C ARG A 88 8.87 -2.66 -7.13
N ARG A 89 9.36 -3.78 -6.58
CA ARG A 89 8.56 -4.66 -5.70
C ARG A 89 8.17 -3.96 -4.39
N PRO A 90 9.11 -3.27 -3.70
CA PRO A 90 8.76 -2.56 -2.47
C PRO A 90 7.77 -1.42 -2.69
N ALA A 91 7.83 -0.71 -3.83
CA ALA A 91 6.85 0.34 -4.17
C ALA A 91 5.43 -0.23 -4.36
N LEU A 92 5.30 -1.42 -4.94
CA LEU A 92 4.01 -2.09 -5.09
C LEU A 92 3.45 -2.54 -3.73
N THR A 93 4.29 -3.13 -2.87
CA THR A 93 3.89 -3.48 -1.50
C THR A 93 3.50 -2.24 -0.70
N ALA A 94 4.30 -1.17 -0.76
CA ALA A 94 4.01 0.10 -0.09
C ALA A 94 2.68 0.70 -0.58
N THR A 95 2.40 0.59 -1.88
CA THR A 95 1.13 1.04 -2.47
C THR A 95 -0.07 0.25 -1.93
N LEU A 96 0.05 -1.08 -1.82
CA LEU A 96 -1.02 -1.91 -1.25
C LEU A 96 -1.22 -1.67 0.25
N VAL A 97 -0.13 -1.47 0.99
CA VAL A 97 -0.18 -1.08 2.41
C VAL A 97 -0.87 0.28 2.56
N LEU A 98 -0.53 1.27 1.74
CA LEU A 98 -1.20 2.58 1.75
C LEU A 98 -2.67 2.48 1.36
N ALA A 99 -2.99 1.68 0.35
CA ALA A 99 -4.39 1.43 -0.04
C ALA A 99 -5.20 0.85 1.12
N THR A 100 -4.59 -0.06 1.88
CA THR A 100 -5.21 -0.65 3.08
C THR A 100 -5.36 0.37 4.20
N LEU A 101 -4.32 1.16 4.46
CA LEU A 101 -4.26 2.11 5.56
C LEU A 101 -5.11 3.37 5.35
N TYR A 102 -5.28 3.82 4.11
CA TYR A 102 -6.26 4.86 3.78
C TYR A 102 -7.66 4.29 3.62
N GLY A 103 -7.77 3.05 3.11
CA GLY A 103 -9.05 2.35 2.97
C GLY A 103 -9.70 2.02 4.31
N SER A 104 -8.93 1.92 5.40
CA SER A 104 -9.46 1.56 6.70
C SER A 104 -10.41 2.61 7.29
N VAL A 105 -10.30 3.87 6.87
CA VAL A 105 -11.27 4.94 7.23
C VAL A 105 -12.71 4.57 6.83
N THR A 106 -12.87 3.73 5.80
CA THR A 106 -14.18 3.27 5.32
C THR A 106 -14.91 2.37 6.33
N TRP A 107 -14.18 1.74 7.26
CA TRP A 107 -14.79 0.94 8.33
C TRP A 107 -15.66 1.81 9.26
N PHE A 108 -15.26 3.05 9.56
CA PHE A 108 -16.08 3.95 10.37
C PHE A 108 -17.36 4.37 9.64
N LEU A 109 -17.26 4.61 8.34
CA LEU A 109 -18.44 4.91 7.51
C LEU A 109 -19.38 3.70 7.48
N ALA A 110 -18.85 2.50 7.27
CA ALA A 110 -19.63 1.26 7.28
C ALA A 110 -20.29 1.00 8.65
N LEU A 111 -19.59 1.25 9.76
CA LEU A 111 -20.13 1.18 11.11
C LEU A 111 -21.24 2.21 11.36
N ALA A 112 -21.08 3.44 10.86
CA ALA A 112 -22.12 4.45 10.93
C ALA A 112 -23.39 4.01 10.18
N PHE A 113 -23.24 3.36 9.02
CA PHE A 113 -24.36 2.76 8.29
C PHE A 113 -24.98 1.56 9.04
N ALA A 114 -24.18 0.66 9.60
CA ALA A 114 -24.66 -0.47 10.37
C ALA A 114 -25.46 -0.05 11.62
N THR A 115 -25.08 1.09 12.21
CA THR A 115 -25.75 1.68 13.38
C THR A 115 -26.80 2.74 13.00
N GLU A 116 -27.19 2.80 11.73
CA GLU A 116 -28.22 3.70 11.19
C GLU A 116 -28.06 5.18 11.62
N GLN A 117 -26.82 5.63 11.80
CA GLN A 117 -26.55 7.02 12.15
C GLN A 117 -26.96 7.93 10.98
N ARG A 118 -27.56 9.09 11.30
CA ARG A 118 -27.99 10.09 10.32
C ARG A 118 -27.48 11.46 10.71
N GLY A 119 -27.39 12.36 9.74
CA GLY A 119 -27.05 13.76 9.94
C GLY A 119 -25.66 14.15 9.45
N VAL A 120 -25.17 15.31 9.92
CA VAL A 120 -23.96 15.97 9.40
C VAL A 120 -22.71 15.11 9.51
N GLY A 121 -22.59 14.31 10.58
CA GLY A 121 -21.43 13.44 10.78
C GLY A 121 -21.23 12.42 9.66
N LEU A 122 -22.30 11.93 9.01
CA LEU A 122 -22.18 10.96 7.93
C LEU A 122 -21.56 11.60 6.68
N TYR A 123 -21.92 12.86 6.39
CA TYR A 123 -21.26 13.63 5.33
C TYR A 123 -19.79 13.94 5.67
N ALA A 124 -19.47 14.17 6.95
CA ALA A 124 -18.09 14.34 7.39
C ALA A 124 -17.27 13.06 7.18
N LEU A 125 -17.81 11.88 7.52
CA LEU A 125 -17.14 10.60 7.23
C LEU A 125 -16.97 10.35 5.72
N LEU A 126 -17.99 10.65 4.92
CA LEU A 126 -17.90 10.53 3.46
C LEU A 126 -16.80 11.45 2.89
N LEU A 127 -16.75 12.70 3.38
CA LEU A 127 -15.69 13.64 3.03
C LEU A 127 -14.31 13.11 3.44
N LEU A 128 -14.17 12.56 4.64
CA LEU A 128 -12.90 11.99 5.11
C LEU A 128 -12.46 10.79 4.27
N VAL A 129 -13.39 9.91 3.86
CA VAL A 129 -13.10 8.81 2.92
C VAL A 129 -12.62 9.37 1.58
N GLY A 130 -13.26 10.43 1.06
CA GLY A 130 -12.84 11.11 -0.16
C GLY A 130 -11.44 11.73 -0.05
N VAL A 131 -11.15 12.38 1.09
CA VAL A 131 -9.82 12.95 1.39
C VAL A 131 -8.77 11.85 1.50
N ALA A 132 -9.05 10.76 2.22
CA ALA A 132 -8.17 9.60 2.35
C ALA A 132 -7.84 9.00 0.97
N TYR A 133 -8.85 8.83 0.11
CA TYR A 133 -8.66 8.39 -1.26
C TYR A 133 -7.77 9.35 -2.06
N ALA A 134 -8.04 10.66 -2.01
CA ALA A 134 -7.27 11.66 -2.73
C ALA A 134 -5.80 11.70 -2.27
N LEU A 135 -5.55 11.66 -0.95
CA LEU A 135 -4.21 11.63 -0.38
C LEU A 135 -3.46 10.34 -0.76
N GLY A 136 -4.11 9.19 -0.63
CA GLY A 136 -3.54 7.91 -1.06
C GLY A 136 -3.21 7.91 -2.56
N PHE A 137 -4.11 8.43 -3.40
CA PHE A 137 -3.86 8.54 -4.83
C PHE A 137 -2.68 9.48 -5.15
N LEU A 138 -2.56 10.62 -4.47
CA LEU A 138 -1.44 11.53 -4.65
C LEU A 138 -0.10 10.91 -4.20
N THR A 139 -0.09 10.19 -3.08
CA THR A 139 1.12 9.50 -2.58
C THR A 139 1.59 8.37 -3.51
N THR A 140 0.69 7.72 -4.26
CA THR A 140 1.12 6.77 -5.32
C THR A 140 1.92 7.46 -6.43
N GLY A 141 1.62 8.72 -6.73
CA GLY A 141 2.39 9.52 -7.68
C GLY A 141 3.82 9.81 -7.20
N THR A 142 4.01 10.07 -5.91
CA THR A 142 5.35 10.27 -5.34
C THR A 142 6.14 8.95 -5.27
N LEU A 143 5.45 7.83 -5.00
CA LEU A 143 6.05 6.49 -5.07
C LEU A 143 6.47 6.10 -6.50
N ALA A 144 5.70 6.47 -7.52
CA ALA A 144 6.08 6.26 -8.92
C ALA A 144 7.41 6.99 -9.25
N LYS A 145 7.56 8.25 -8.80
CA LYS A 145 8.81 9.01 -8.91
C LYS A 145 9.99 8.33 -8.21
N ALA A 146 9.75 7.79 -7.00
CA ALA A 146 10.77 7.10 -6.23
C ALA A 146 11.18 5.75 -6.85
N ALA A 147 10.24 5.04 -7.47
CA ALA A 147 10.47 3.75 -8.12
C ALA A 147 11.40 3.85 -9.34
N VAL A 148 11.33 4.95 -10.10
CA VAL A 148 12.19 5.21 -11.27
C VAL A 148 13.62 5.58 -10.90
N LYS A 149 13.83 6.21 -9.73
CA LYS A 149 15.16 6.61 -9.24
C LYS A 149 16.00 5.46 -8.69
N ALA A 150 15.44 4.24 -8.60
CA ALA A 150 16.19 3.06 -8.15
C ALA A 150 16.92 2.44 -9.36
N PRO A 151 18.26 2.26 -9.31
CA PRO A 151 18.97 1.52 -10.36
C PRO A 151 18.34 0.13 -10.50
N ALA A 152 18.12 -0.33 -11.73
CA ALA A 152 17.80 -1.72 -11.98
C ALA A 152 18.91 -2.55 -11.31
N LEU A 153 18.52 -3.53 -10.50
CA LEU A 153 19.44 -4.45 -9.84
C LEU A 153 20.48 -4.91 -10.88
N ALA A 154 21.76 -4.60 -10.67
CA ALA A 154 22.81 -5.13 -11.52
C ALA A 154 22.68 -6.67 -11.49
N PRO A 155 22.73 -7.35 -12.65
CA PRO A 155 22.78 -8.81 -12.66
C PRO A 155 23.98 -9.21 -11.81
N ASP A 156 23.77 -10.16 -10.90
CA ASP A 156 24.81 -10.72 -10.04
C ASP A 156 26.11 -10.84 -10.85
N ALA A 157 27.13 -10.11 -10.42
CA ALA A 157 28.47 -10.29 -10.98
C ALA A 157 28.79 -11.78 -10.84
N PRO A 158 29.12 -12.48 -11.93
CA PRO A 158 29.48 -13.89 -11.84
C PRO A 158 30.62 -14.01 -10.83
N GLY A 159 30.45 -14.96 -9.91
CA GLY A 159 31.38 -15.25 -8.83
C GLY A 159 32.81 -15.18 -9.34
N ASN A 160 33.58 -14.30 -8.70
CA ASN A 160 35.01 -14.22 -8.88
C ASN A 160 35.66 -15.42 -8.15
N ASP A 161 35.32 -16.63 -8.62
CA ASP A 161 35.98 -17.89 -8.25
C ASP A 161 37.22 -18.12 -9.14
N ALA A 162 37.58 -17.14 -9.98
CA ALA A 162 38.77 -17.14 -10.83
C ALA A 162 39.94 -16.40 -10.15
N LEU A 163 40.41 -16.92 -9.01
CA LEU A 163 41.76 -16.62 -8.49
C LEU A 163 42.16 -17.64 -7.41
N ALA A 164 42.19 -18.92 -7.77
CA ALA A 164 43.11 -19.85 -7.13
C ALA A 164 44.48 -19.66 -7.80
N PRO A 165 45.51 -19.16 -7.09
CA PRO A 165 46.85 -19.07 -7.65
C PRO A 165 47.38 -20.48 -7.92
N ASP A 166 47.77 -20.62 -9.18
CA ASP A 166 48.56 -21.67 -9.82
C ASP A 166 49.56 -22.36 -8.89
N GLY A 167 49.45 -23.69 -8.84
CA GLY A 167 50.46 -24.55 -8.27
C GLY A 167 51.64 -24.68 -9.23
N SER A 168 52.68 -23.87 -9.03
CA SER A 168 53.99 -24.13 -9.63
C SER A 168 55.09 -23.49 -8.79
N GLY A 169 55.85 -24.30 -8.07
CA GLY A 169 57.00 -23.83 -7.29
C GLY A 169 57.63 -24.84 -6.35
N HIS A 170 57.73 -26.11 -6.74
CA HIS A 170 58.63 -27.07 -6.10
C HIS A 170 59.85 -27.28 -7.01
N ASP A 171 60.83 -26.40 -6.87
CA ASP A 171 62.23 -26.72 -7.16
C ASP A 171 62.91 -27.07 -5.84
N VAL A 172 63.12 -28.37 -5.60
CA VAL A 172 64.10 -28.85 -4.62
C VAL A 172 65.07 -29.75 -5.37
N THR A 173 66.07 -29.12 -5.97
CA THR A 173 67.33 -29.75 -6.33
C THR A 173 68.17 -29.94 -5.06
N ALA A 174 68.49 -31.18 -4.72
CA ALA A 174 69.82 -31.59 -4.22
C ALA A 174 69.82 -33.10 -3.91
N GLU A 175 70.16 -33.90 -4.92
CA GLU A 175 70.99 -35.09 -4.71
C GLU A 175 72.44 -34.62 -4.54
N SER A 176 73.06 -34.90 -3.39
CA SER A 176 74.39 -35.53 -3.24
C SER A 176 74.73 -35.71 -1.76
#